data_AF-A0A839NIF7-F1
#
_entry.id   AF-A0A839NIF7-F1
#
_cell.length_a   1.000
_cell.length_b   1.000
_cell.length_c   1.000
_cell.angle_alpha   90.00
_cell.angle_beta   90.00
_cell.angle_gamma   90.00
#
_symmetry.space_group_name_H-M   'P 1'
#
loop_
_entity.id
_entity.type
_entity.pdbx_description
1 polymer ?
#
loop_
_entity_poly.entity_id
_entity_poly.type
_entity_poly.pdbx_seq_one_letter_code
_entity_poly.pdbx_strand_id
1 'polypeptide(L)'
;MLVFLIALLVVVIGLVVFAVLGHFGTHLEDPTHTSPFESLPRGIVTPEDIDDIRFDQTLRGYRMGQVDEVLDRLRAELEARDDEIAMLRGENVGGTHPPRA
;
A
#
# COMPACT_ATOMS: atom_id res chain seq x y z
N MET A 1 48.71 21.98 24.27
CA MET A 1 48.37 20.62 23.78
C MET A 1 46.96 20.19 24.20
N LEU A 2 46.58 20.33 25.47
CA LEU A 2 45.24 19.95 25.97
C LEU A 2 44.08 20.66 25.24
N VAL A 3 44.19 21.97 24.99
CA VAL A 3 43.17 22.73 24.24
C VAL A 3 42.99 22.22 22.80
N PHE A 4 44.09 21.83 22.14
CA PHE A 4 44.05 21.26 20.79
C PHE A 4 43.34 19.89 20.78
N LEU A 5 43.58 19.07 21.80
CA LEU A 5 42.93 17.77 21.96
C LEU A 5 41.42 17.91 22.25
N ILE A 6 41.02 18.90 23.04
CA ILE A 6 39.60 19.22 23.27
C ILE A 6 38.94 19.73 21.99
N ALA A 7 39.59 20.62 21.24
CA ALA A 7 39.08 21.13 19.98
C ALA A 7 38.89 20.00 18.95
N LEU A 8 39.87 19.09 18.84
CA LEU A 8 39.78 17.90 17.99
C LEU A 8 38.60 17.00 18.40
N LEU A 9 38.41 16.77 19.70
CA LEU A 9 37.31 15.97 20.21
C LEU A 9 35.94 16.58 19.83
N VAL A 10 35.79 17.90 19.98
CA VAL A 10 34.53 18.59 19.61
C VAL A 10 34.26 18.46 18.11
N VAL A 11 35.28 18.58 17.26
CA VAL A 11 35.14 18.39 15.81
C VAL A 11 34.72 16.97 15.47
N VAL A 12 35.34 15.96 16.10
CA VAL A 12 34.99 14.55 15.88
C VAL A 12 33.55 14.27 16.33
N ILE A 13 33.14 14.76 17.51
CA ILE A 13 31.77 14.62 18.00
C ILE A 13 30.78 15.28 17.03
N GLY A 14 31.09 16.49 16.54
CA GLY A 14 30.26 17.19 15.56
C GLY A 14 30.09 16.39 14.26
N LEU A 15 31.18 15.82 13.74
CA LEU A 15 31.13 14.96 12.55
C LEU A 15 30.31 13.69 12.77
N VAL A 16 30.45 13.04 13.93
CA VAL A 16 29.67 11.85 14.28
C VAL A 16 28.19 12.19 14.40
N VAL A 17 27.84 13.25 15.10
CA VAL A 17 26.44 13.70 15.22
C VAL A 17 25.86 14.04 13.85
N PHE A 18 26.61 14.75 13.00
CA PHE A 18 26.17 15.08 11.64
C PHE A 18 25.97 13.82 10.77
N ALA A 19 26.89 12.85 10.85
CA ALA A 19 26.76 11.59 10.12
C ALA A 19 25.57 10.76 10.60
N VAL A 20 25.33 10.71 11.92
CA VAL A 20 24.18 10.00 12.52
C VAL A 20 22.87 10.69 12.12
N LEU A 21 22.76 12.02 12.26
CA LEU A 21 21.59 12.78 11.82
C LEU A 21 21.35 12.66 10.32
N GLY A 22 22.40 12.68 9.50
CA GLY A 22 22.31 12.50 8.06
C GLY A 22 21.88 11.10 7.66
N HIS A 23 22.36 10.07 8.36
CA HIS A 23 21.98 8.68 8.12
C HIS A 23 20.52 8.40 8.46
N PHE A 24 19.98 9.02 9.53
CA PHE A 24 18.55 8.95 9.84
C PHE A 24 17.70 9.94 9.01
N GLY A 25 18.30 11.01 8.48
CA GLY A 25 17.63 12.06 7.73
C GLY A 25 17.43 11.77 6.24
N THR A 26 18.00 10.68 5.70
CA THR A 26 17.72 10.24 4.31
C THR A 26 16.60 9.19 4.22
N HIS A 27 15.99 8.83 5.35
CA HIS A 27 14.72 8.08 5.40
C HIS A 27 13.53 9.04 5.50
N LEU A 28 13.65 10.22 4.88
CA LEU A 28 12.47 10.99 4.51
C LEU A 28 11.84 10.22 3.35
N GLU A 29 11.05 9.18 3.70
CA GLU A 29 9.98 8.70 2.84
C GLU A 29 9.29 9.93 2.25
N ASP A 30 9.14 9.92 0.92
CA ASP A 30 8.54 11.00 0.13
C ASP A 30 7.41 11.65 0.93
N PRO A 31 7.35 13.00 1.04
CA PRO A 31 6.33 13.67 1.83
C PRO A 31 4.99 13.06 1.48
N THR A 32 4.44 12.32 2.45
CA THR A 32 3.17 11.63 2.32
C THR A 32 2.15 12.71 2.07
N HIS A 33 1.84 12.94 0.80
CA HIS A 33 0.71 13.72 0.41
C HIS A 33 -0.47 13.08 1.14
N THR A 34 -1.07 13.83 2.07
CA THR A 34 -2.40 13.54 2.57
C THR A 34 -3.34 13.72 1.38
N SER A 35 -3.33 12.74 0.48
CA SER A 35 -4.37 12.60 -0.50
C SER A 35 -5.62 12.26 0.31
N PRO A 36 -6.71 13.03 0.16
CA PRO A 36 -7.96 12.69 0.82
C PRO A 36 -8.29 11.23 0.53
N PHE A 37 -8.70 10.49 1.57
CA PHE A 37 -9.16 9.11 1.47
C PHE A 37 -10.11 8.95 0.27
N GLU A 38 -9.62 8.29 -0.78
CA GLU A 38 -10.40 7.93 -1.96
C GLU A 38 -11.01 6.56 -1.66
N SER A 39 -12.27 6.57 -1.24
CA SER A 39 -12.99 5.35 -0.93
C SER A 39 -13.32 4.56 -2.19
N LEU A 40 -13.45 3.24 -2.06
CA LEU A 40 -14.00 2.38 -3.11
C LEU A 40 -15.29 2.95 -3.74
N PRO A 41 -15.52 2.73 -5.05
CA PRO A 41 -16.74 3.15 -5.71
C PRO A 41 -17.97 2.57 -5.00
N ARG A 42 -19.04 3.36 -4.91
CA ARG A 42 -20.32 2.88 -4.38
C ARG A 42 -20.96 1.95 -5.40
N GLY A 43 -20.76 0.64 -5.28
CA GLY A 43 -21.35 -0.33 -6.19
C GLY A 43 -20.62 -1.67 -6.21
N ILE A 44 -20.62 -2.31 -7.38
CA ILE A 44 -19.80 -3.49 -7.65
C ILE A 44 -18.34 -3.04 -7.64
N VAL A 45 -17.53 -3.70 -6.81
CA VAL A 45 -16.09 -3.46 -6.71
C VAL A 45 -15.41 -4.44 -7.66
N THR A 46 -14.51 -3.94 -8.49
CA THR A 46 -13.66 -4.74 -9.38
C THR A 46 -12.27 -4.95 -8.75
N PRO A 47 -11.50 -5.97 -9.18
CA PRO A 47 -10.12 -6.16 -8.74
C PRO A 47 -9.24 -4.92 -8.95
N GLU A 48 -9.46 -4.17 -10.03
CA GLU A 48 -8.73 -2.94 -10.35
C GLU A 48 -9.06 -1.81 -9.37
N ASP A 49 -10.30 -1.72 -8.89
CA ASP A 49 -10.70 -0.69 -7.92
C ASP A 49 -9.95 -0.84 -6.57
N ILE A 50 -9.48 -2.04 -6.24
CA ILE A 50 -8.72 -2.31 -5.01
C ILE A 50 -7.30 -1.73 -5.10
N ASP A 51 -6.68 -1.75 -6.28
CA ASP A 51 -5.32 -1.23 -6.51
C ASP A 51 -5.23 0.29 -6.33
N ASP A 52 -6.32 0.98 -6.60
CA ASP A 52 -6.40 2.44 -6.57
C ASP A 52 -6.74 3.00 -5.19
N ILE A 53 -7.10 2.15 -4.20
CA ILE A 53 -7.42 2.60 -2.85
C ILE A 53 -6.19 3.21 -2.17
N ARG A 54 -6.37 4.35 -1.51
CA ARG A 54 -5.35 5.00 -0.68
C ARG A 54 -5.88 5.20 0.74
N PHE A 55 -5.15 4.65 1.71
CA PHE A 55 -5.48 4.77 3.14
C PHE A 55 -4.71 5.91 3.80
N ASP A 56 -5.38 6.66 4.68
CA ASP A 56 -4.73 7.67 5.51
C ASP A 56 -3.83 7.04 6.57
N GLN A 57 -2.67 7.66 6.81
CA GLN A 57 -1.74 7.25 7.86
C GLN A 57 -2.15 7.87 9.20
N THR A 58 -2.34 7.05 10.23
CA THR A 58 -2.66 7.52 11.59
C THR A 58 -1.63 7.01 12.59
N LEU A 59 -1.37 7.78 13.66
CA LEU A 59 -0.40 7.43 14.73
C LEU A 59 -0.73 6.12 15.45
N ARG A 60 -1.95 5.59 15.28
CA ARG A 60 -2.40 4.25 15.67
C ARG A 60 -3.18 3.63 14.51
N GLY A 61 -2.47 3.30 13.43
CA GLY A 61 -3.02 2.59 12.27
C GLY A 61 -2.74 1.09 12.30
N TYR A 62 -3.41 0.34 11.43
CA TYR A 62 -2.98 -1.00 11.04
C TYR A 62 -1.62 -0.90 10.33
N ARG A 63 -0.79 -1.95 10.41
CA ARG A 63 0.49 -1.96 9.70
C ARG A 63 0.23 -2.08 8.20
N MET A 64 0.82 -1.20 7.39
CA MET A 64 0.63 -1.16 5.94
C MET A 64 0.87 -2.53 5.30
N GLY A 65 2.00 -3.19 5.57
CA GLY A 65 2.26 -4.51 4.99
C GLY A 65 1.26 -5.62 5.38
N GLN A 66 0.61 -5.54 6.54
CA GLN A 66 -0.46 -6.50 6.89
C GLN A 66 -1.76 -6.20 6.15
N VAL A 67 -2.05 -4.92 5.92
CA VAL A 67 -3.19 -4.49 5.12
C VAL A 67 -2.97 -4.88 3.66
N ASP A 68 -1.79 -4.61 3.11
CA ASP A 68 -1.41 -4.93 1.73
C ASP A 68 -1.52 -6.43 1.47
N GLU A 69 -1.02 -7.29 2.36
CA GLU A 69 -1.14 -8.75 2.22
C GLU A 69 -2.60 -9.23 2.17
N VAL A 70 -3.47 -8.63 3.00
CA VAL A 70 -4.89 -8.97 3.02
C VAL A 70 -5.60 -8.47 1.75
N LEU A 71 -5.23 -7.28 1.25
CA LEU A 71 -5.79 -6.71 0.02
C LEU A 71 -5.37 -7.48 -1.22
N ASP A 72 -4.11 -7.90 -1.31
CA ASP A 72 -3.60 -8.73 -2.41
C ASP A 72 -4.36 -10.06 -2.49
N ARG A 73 -4.58 -10.69 -1.33
CA ARG A 73 -5.38 -11.91 -1.25
C ARG A 73 -6.83 -11.67 -1.64
N LEU A 74 -7.44 -10.58 -1.16
CA LEU A 74 -8.83 -10.25 -1.48
C LEU A 74 -9.02 -9.98 -2.97
N ARG A 75 -8.05 -9.32 -3.61
CA ARG A 75 -8.02 -9.09 -5.06
C ARG A 75 -8.02 -10.42 -5.82
N ALA A 76 -7.12 -11.34 -5.47
CA ALA A 76 -7.03 -12.64 -6.11
C ALA A 76 -8.31 -13.48 -5.92
N GLU A 77 -8.92 -13.41 -4.73
CA GLU A 77 -10.20 -14.07 -4.47
C GLU A 77 -11.33 -13.44 -5.31
N LEU A 78 -11.36 -12.10 -5.44
CA LEU A 78 -12.37 -11.41 -6.25
C LEU A 78 -12.28 -11.79 -7.73
N GLU A 79 -11.07 -11.79 -8.30
CA GLU A 79 -10.81 -12.20 -9.69
C GLU A 79 -11.27 -13.65 -9.94
N ALA A 80 -10.91 -14.58 -9.06
CA ALA A 80 -11.33 -15.97 -9.18
C ALA A 80 -12.86 -16.14 -9.12
N ARG A 81 -13.54 -15.32 -8.31
CA ARG A 81 -15.01 -15.32 -8.20
C ARG A 81 -15.67 -14.73 -9.45
N ASP A 82 -15.10 -13.68 -10.02
CA ASP A 82 -15.61 -13.08 -11.24
C ASP A 82 -15.48 -14.03 -12.44
N ASP A 83 -14.37 -14.76 -12.54
CA ASP A 83 -14.16 -15.81 -13.54
C ASP A 83 -15.18 -16.96 -13.40
N GLU A 84 -15.42 -17.42 -12.16
CA GLU A 84 -16.41 -18.46 -11.87
C GLU A 84 -17.82 -18.00 -12.29
N ILE A 85 -18.19 -16.76 -11.97
CA ILE A 85 -19.47 -16.17 -12.35
C ILE A 85 -19.59 -16.05 -13.88
N ALA A 86 -18.52 -15.65 -14.57
CA ALA A 86 -18.50 -15.53 -16.03
C ALA A 86 -18.74 -16.89 -16.70
N MET A 87 -18.07 -17.95 -16.21
CA MET A 87 -18.26 -19.31 -16.69
C MET A 87 -19.69 -19.80 -16.48
N LEU A 88 -20.23 -19.66 -15.27
CA LEU A 88 -21.59 -20.10 -14.94
C LEU A 88 -22.66 -19.34 -15.74
N ARG A 89 -22.47 -18.03 -15.95
CA ARG A 89 -23.38 -17.23 -16.79
C ARG A 89 -23.31 -17.67 -18.26
N GLY A 90 -22.11 -17.96 -18.77
CA GLY A 90 -21.93 -18.48 -20.13
C GLY A 90 -22.65 -19.81 -20.35
N GLU A 91 -22.56 -20.72 -19.38
CA GLU A 91 -23.24 -22.02 -19.42
C GLU A 91 -24.78 -21.87 -19.39
N ASN A 92 -25.30 -20.97 -18.56
CA ASN A 92 -26.73 -20.71 -18.46
C ASN A 92 -27.33 -20.08 -19.73
N VAL A 93 -26.56 -19.23 -20.43
CA VAL A 93 -26.96 -18.67 -21.74
C VAL A 93 -26.96 -19.74 -22.84
N GLY A 94 -26.11 -20.76 -22.75
CA GLY A 94 -26.13 -21.92 -23.64
C GLY A 94 -27.33 -22.86 -23.43
N GLY A 95 -27.89 -22.88 -22.22
CA GLY A 95 -29.04 -23.72 -21.84
C GLY A 95 -30.42 -23.15 -22.21
N THR A 96 -30.51 -21.87 -22.62
CA THR A 96 -31.80 -21.23 -22.98
C THR A 96 -32.15 -21.50 -24.45
N HIS A 97 -32.29 -22.78 -24.82
CA HIS A 97 -32.91 -23.18 -26.09
C HIS A 97 -34.44 -23.23 -25.90
N PRO A 98 -35.25 -22.42 -26.61
CA PRO A 98 -36.70 -22.54 -26.52
C PRO A 98 -37.16 -23.87 -27.13
N PRO A 99 -38.14 -24.57 -26.52
CA PRO A 99 -38.77 -25.73 -27.15
C PRO A 99 -39.43 -25.27 -28.46
N ARG A 100 -39.05 -25.93 -29.56
CA ARG A 100 -39.72 -25.77 -30.86
C ARG A 100 -41.17 -26.22 -30.72
N ALA A 101 -42.05 -25.43 -31.35
CA ALA A 101 -43.49 -25.62 -31.46
C ALA A 101 -43.92 -27.04 -31.87
#